data_AF-A0A7S7W4D9-F1
#
_entry.id   AF-A0A7S7W4D9-F1
#
_cell.length_a   1.000
_cell.length_b   1.000
_cell.length_c   1.000
_cell.angle_alpha   90.00
_cell.angle_beta   90.00
_cell.angle_gamma   90.00
#
_symmetry.space_group_name_H-M   'P 1'
#
loop_
_entity.id
_entity.type
_entity.pdbx_description
1 polymer ?
#
loop_
_entity_poly.entity_id
_entity_poly.type
_entity_poly.pdbx_seq_one_letter_code
_entity_poly.pdbx_strand_id
1 'polypeptide(L)'
;MPEEVDQRLGEIESALAAFEDRPMLYEPTEIARAGVFISIDSEGRLSVDRGYVRPEDDVLETDPDVGQNADVSSTEGQEPGTSVQRTIIAVAGGTLDAEEDDEDTAKPLPDRLITELTAHRTLALRDALAENPAIAFQAVLHNFVLTAFYRFASSGNCLEIGLRTPTFPAQAPGLRESASAKAVEARHESWKARLPRSENDLWDALTALDGGAQASLFSHCASFAVNAVYEPANRYNQSRVSAHGVRTRLDQADVLARAVGLDMVQVGWRPTVDNYLGRVTKPRILEAVREAKGESSAQLIDHLKKAEMAKEAERLLDGSGWLPEPLRLVDPDAAPVAQEGGAGPLPEFLADEEDSENVSDDDPRQLDAAE
;
A
#
# COMPACT_ATOMS: atom_id res chain seq x y z
N MET A 1 -41.40 -33.15 9.51
CA MET A 1 -40.77 -33.67 10.73
C MET A 1 -41.86 -34.16 11.67
N PRO A 2 -41.68 -35.23 12.45
CA PRO A 2 -42.64 -35.58 13.50
C PRO A 2 -42.77 -34.40 14.46
N GLU A 3 -44.00 -34.01 14.80
CA GLU A 3 -44.32 -32.79 15.57
C GLU A 3 -43.60 -32.74 16.93
N GLU A 4 -43.36 -33.92 17.51
CA GLU A 4 -42.62 -34.12 18.76
C GLU A 4 -41.12 -33.78 18.65
N VAL A 5 -40.52 -33.97 17.46
CA VAL A 5 -39.11 -33.64 17.21
C VAL A 5 -38.94 -32.14 16.97
N ASP A 6 -39.85 -31.50 16.24
CA ASP A 6 -39.83 -30.04 16.03
C ASP A 6 -40.05 -29.30 17.36
N GLN A 7 -40.92 -29.80 18.24
CA GLN A 7 -41.13 -29.23 19.56
C GLN A 7 -39.87 -29.36 20.45
N ARG A 8 -39.21 -30.52 20.43
CA ARG A 8 -37.95 -30.73 21.15
C ARG A 8 -36.82 -29.87 20.60
N LEU A 9 -36.77 -29.65 19.28
CA LEU A 9 -35.78 -28.78 18.67
C LEU A 9 -36.00 -27.32 19.10
N GLY A 10 -37.25 -26.84 19.07
CA GLY A 10 -37.59 -25.48 19.51
C GLY A 10 -37.32 -25.23 21.00
N GLU A 11 -37.50 -26.26 21.86
CA GLU A 11 -37.11 -26.20 23.27
C GLU A 11 -35.59 -26.09 23.45
N ILE A 12 -34.82 -26.85 22.67
CA ILE A 12 -33.35 -26.84 22.72
C ILE A 12 -32.80 -25.51 22.18
N GLU A 13 -33.36 -25.00 21.08
CA GLU A 13 -32.98 -23.70 20.51
C GLU A 13 -33.30 -22.56 21.47
N SER A 14 -34.46 -22.60 22.12
CA SER A 14 -34.83 -21.61 23.14
C SER A 14 -33.92 -21.68 24.37
N ALA A 15 -33.54 -22.89 24.78
CA ALA A 15 -32.60 -23.09 25.88
C ALA A 15 -31.19 -22.61 25.53
N LEU A 16 -30.74 -22.84 24.29
CA LEU A 16 -29.43 -22.40 23.80
C LEU A 16 -29.37 -20.87 23.69
N ALA A 17 -30.41 -20.25 23.13
CA ALA A 17 -30.53 -18.79 23.08
C ALA A 17 -30.49 -18.16 24.48
N ALA A 18 -31.09 -18.80 25.48
CA ALA A 18 -31.02 -18.35 26.87
C ALA A 18 -29.62 -18.47 27.50
N PHE A 19 -28.78 -19.40 27.00
CA PHE A 19 -27.37 -19.47 27.39
C PHE A 19 -26.52 -18.41 26.70
N GLU A 20 -26.79 -18.11 25.43
CA GLU A 20 -26.09 -17.08 24.64
C GLU A 20 -26.39 -15.66 25.13
N ASP A 21 -27.64 -15.38 25.54
CA ASP A 21 -28.06 -14.08 26.10
C ASP A 21 -27.72 -13.91 27.60
N ARG A 22 -27.06 -14.89 28.22
CA ARG A 22 -26.73 -14.81 29.65
C ARG A 22 -25.68 -13.72 29.86
N PRO A 23 -25.96 -12.69 30.69
CA PRO A 23 -24.96 -11.69 31.00
C PRO A 23 -23.77 -12.36 31.69
N MET A 24 -22.58 -12.20 31.13
CA MET A 24 -21.34 -12.63 31.78
C MET A 24 -21.22 -11.91 33.11
N LEU A 25 -21.40 -12.65 34.20
CA LEU A 25 -21.22 -12.17 35.57
C LEU A 25 -19.74 -12.33 35.90
N TYR A 26 -19.01 -11.22 35.88
CA TYR A 26 -17.61 -11.18 36.29
C TYR A 26 -17.52 -11.06 37.81
N GLU A 27 -16.57 -11.77 38.43
CA GLU A 27 -16.36 -11.66 39.87
C GLU A 27 -15.83 -10.25 40.21
N PRO A 28 -16.20 -9.66 41.37
CA PRO A 28 -15.79 -8.29 41.71
C PRO A 28 -14.27 -8.07 41.72
N THR A 29 -13.51 -9.13 42.02
CA THR A 29 -12.03 -9.14 41.99
C THR A 29 -11.46 -9.14 40.57
N GLU A 30 -12.18 -9.69 39.60
CA GLU A 30 -11.81 -9.70 38.18
C GLU A 30 -12.16 -8.35 37.53
N ILE A 31 -13.30 -7.75 37.87
CA ILE A 31 -13.70 -6.40 37.42
C ILE A 31 -12.66 -5.34 37.84
N ALA A 32 -12.00 -5.53 38.98
CA ALA A 32 -10.96 -4.62 39.46
C ALA A 32 -9.65 -4.68 38.65
N ARG A 33 -9.43 -5.74 37.87
CA ARG A 33 -8.18 -6.02 37.12
C ARG A 33 -8.37 -6.06 35.61
N ALA A 34 -9.54 -6.50 35.15
CA ALA A 34 -9.91 -6.58 33.76
C ALA A 34 -10.58 -5.28 33.31
N GLY A 35 -10.01 -4.67 32.28
CA GLY A 35 -10.56 -3.52 31.60
C GLY A 35 -11.61 -3.89 30.55
N VAL A 36 -12.14 -2.84 29.93
CA VAL A 36 -13.03 -2.94 28.77
C VAL A 36 -12.36 -2.29 27.57
N PHE A 37 -12.37 -2.98 26.43
CA PHE A 37 -12.00 -2.41 25.15
C PHE A 37 -13.26 -1.92 24.46
N ILE A 38 -13.33 -0.62 24.21
CA ILE A 38 -14.44 0.02 23.51
C ILE A 38 -13.94 0.38 22.13
N SER A 39 -14.51 -0.24 21.11
CA SER A 39 -14.24 0.07 19.72
C SER A 39 -15.52 0.46 18.99
N ILE A 40 -15.37 1.02 17.80
CA ILE A 40 -16.50 1.27 16.91
C ILE A 40 -16.21 0.52 15.62
N ASP A 41 -17.14 -0.32 15.20
CA ASP A 41 -16.98 -1.13 14.00
C ASP A 41 -17.05 -0.29 12.72
N SER A 42 -16.77 -0.91 11.57
CA SER A 42 -16.79 -0.24 10.26
C SER A 42 -18.15 0.39 9.89
N GLU A 43 -19.24 0.00 10.57
CA GLU A 43 -20.59 0.53 10.37
C GLU A 43 -20.97 1.63 11.37
N GLY A 44 -20.11 1.93 12.34
CA GLY A 44 -20.37 2.97 13.33
C GLY A 44 -21.08 2.47 14.58
N ARG A 45 -21.18 1.16 14.77
CA ARG A 45 -21.80 0.56 15.96
C ARG A 45 -20.75 0.37 17.05
N LEU A 46 -21.18 0.67 18.27
CA LEU A 46 -20.36 0.52 19.46
C LEU A 46 -20.12 -0.97 19.73
N SER A 47 -18.86 -1.41 19.68
CA SER A 47 -18.42 -2.74 20.15
C SER A 47 -17.77 -2.61 21.51
N VAL A 48 -18.15 -3.46 22.45
CA VAL A 48 -17.68 -3.41 23.85
C VAL A 48 -17.21 -4.79 24.25
N ASP A 49 -15.90 -5.00 24.15
CA ASP A 49 -15.26 -6.27 24.47
C ASP A 49 -14.70 -6.19 25.91
N ARG A 50 -15.26 -6.97 26.83
CA ARG A 50 -14.91 -6.97 28.27
C ARG A 50 -14.01 -8.16 28.60
N GLY A 51 -13.18 -8.02 29.63
CA GLY A 51 -12.33 -9.12 30.12
C GLY A 51 -10.87 -9.03 29.70
N TYR A 52 -10.41 -7.88 29.19
CA TYR A 52 -9.01 -7.68 28.83
C TYR A 52 -8.21 -7.24 30.05
N VAL A 53 -7.25 -8.06 30.47
CA VAL A 53 -6.32 -7.74 31.56
C VAL A 53 -5.05 -7.14 30.96
N ARG A 54 -4.51 -6.10 31.59
CA ARG A 54 -3.22 -5.53 31.18
C ARG A 54 -2.10 -6.54 31.48
N PRO A 55 -1.04 -6.63 30.66
CA PRO A 55 0.08 -7.53 30.94
C PRO A 55 0.69 -7.31 32.33
N GLU A 56 0.67 -6.08 32.83
CA GLU A 56 1.12 -5.72 34.18
C GLU A 56 0.21 -6.23 35.34
N ASP A 57 -1.04 -6.60 35.06
CA ASP A 57 -2.04 -7.07 36.02
C ASP A 57 -2.34 -8.58 35.89
N ASP A 58 -1.65 -9.25 34.97
CA ASP A 58 -1.73 -10.69 34.76
C ASP A 58 -0.91 -11.40 35.85
N VAL A 59 -1.58 -11.88 36.89
CA VAL A 59 -0.94 -12.66 37.93
C VAL A 59 -0.70 -14.04 37.35
N LEU A 60 0.50 -14.25 36.80
CA LEU A 60 1.05 -15.58 36.60
C LEU A 60 0.94 -16.30 37.95
N GLU A 61 0.05 -17.29 38.07
CA GLU A 61 0.18 -18.29 39.11
C GLU A 61 1.49 -19.01 38.84
N THR A 62 2.56 -18.53 39.47
CA THR A 62 3.86 -19.18 39.53
C THR A 62 3.67 -20.51 40.23
N ASP A 63 3.70 -21.59 39.45
CA ASP A 63 4.11 -22.91 39.92
C ASP A 63 5.45 -22.76 40.66
N PRO A 64 5.63 -23.31 41.87
CA PRO A 64 6.80 -23.01 42.66
C PRO A 64 7.99 -23.78 42.10
N ASP A 65 9.09 -23.07 41.80
CA ASP A 65 10.37 -23.17 42.50
C ASP A 65 11.55 -22.71 41.61
N VAL A 66 12.66 -22.44 42.28
CA VAL A 66 14.01 -22.05 41.80
C VAL A 66 14.27 -20.54 41.74
N GLY A 67 14.68 -20.04 42.90
CA GLY A 67 15.25 -18.71 43.09
C GLY A 67 16.68 -18.53 42.59
N GLN A 68 17.10 -17.27 42.51
CA GLN A 68 18.38 -16.77 43.04
C GLN A 68 18.47 -15.25 42.87
N ASN A 69 18.36 -14.56 44.01
CA ASN A 69 19.21 -13.46 44.48
C ASN A 69 19.94 -12.59 43.44
N ALA A 70 19.63 -11.29 43.38
CA ALA A 70 20.43 -10.28 44.10
C ALA A 70 19.98 -8.84 43.76
N ASP A 71 19.49 -8.16 44.79
CA ASP A 71 19.63 -6.75 45.17
C ASP A 71 19.61 -5.61 44.12
N VAL A 72 18.50 -4.86 44.20
CA VAL A 72 18.38 -3.41 44.50
C VAL A 72 19.70 -2.66 44.78
N SER A 73 19.92 -1.42 44.37
CA SER A 73 19.08 -0.26 44.63
C SER A 73 19.72 0.99 43.97
N SER A 74 18.88 1.81 43.33
CA SER A 74 18.67 3.25 43.56
C SER A 74 19.88 4.14 43.93
N THR A 75 20.04 5.38 43.49
CA THR A 75 19.02 6.45 43.48
C THR A 75 19.56 7.69 42.75
N GLU A 76 18.60 8.44 42.24
CA GLU A 76 18.54 9.74 41.55
C GLU A 76 19.46 10.88 42.01
N GLY A 77 19.67 11.85 41.10
CA GLY A 77 20.07 13.21 41.46
C GLY A 77 20.39 14.16 40.28
N GLN A 78 19.34 14.84 39.80
CA GLN A 78 19.35 16.30 39.47
C GLN A 78 19.80 16.81 38.07
N GLU A 79 18.81 17.27 37.29
CA GLU A 79 18.87 18.15 36.11
C GLU A 79 19.09 19.65 36.50
N PRO A 80 19.22 20.62 35.56
CA PRO A 80 19.87 20.62 34.24
C PRO A 80 20.85 21.81 34.07
N GLY A 81 21.81 21.69 33.16
CA GLY A 81 22.74 22.78 32.78
C GLY A 81 22.70 23.06 31.28
N THR A 82 22.05 24.16 30.89
CA THR A 82 22.05 24.70 29.53
C THR A 82 23.46 25.09 29.06
N SER A 83 23.93 24.47 27.98
CA SER A 83 25.11 24.91 27.23
C SER A 83 24.96 24.53 25.76
N VAL A 84 24.61 25.52 24.95
CA VAL A 84 24.52 25.46 23.49
C VAL A 84 25.92 25.24 22.91
N GLN A 85 26.14 24.12 22.22
CA GLN A 85 27.27 23.98 21.30
C GLN A 85 26.77 23.92 19.86
N ARG A 86 26.99 25.04 19.16
CA ARG A 86 26.98 25.12 17.69
C ARG A 86 28.12 24.27 17.15
N THR A 87 27.80 23.16 16.49
CA THR A 87 28.77 22.46 15.66
C THR A 87 28.64 22.92 14.22
N ILE A 88 29.76 23.46 13.74
CA ILE A 88 30.03 24.01 12.41
C ILE A 88 29.88 22.89 11.37
N ILE A 89 29.09 23.14 10.32
CA ILE A 89 29.04 22.29 9.13
C ILE A 89 30.32 22.55 8.34
N ALA A 90 31.32 21.68 8.51
CA ALA A 90 32.47 21.63 7.63
C ALA A 90 32.06 20.87 6.35
N VAL A 91 31.94 21.61 5.25
CA VAL A 91 31.96 21.08 3.89
C VAL A 91 33.37 20.52 3.66
N ALA A 92 33.47 19.19 3.56
CA ALA A 92 34.65 18.50 3.06
C ALA A 92 34.20 17.29 2.25
N GLY A 93 34.51 17.32 0.95
CA GLY A 93 34.37 16.17 0.07
C GLY A 93 35.29 15.06 0.57
N GLY A 94 34.67 13.97 1.01
CA GLY A 94 35.32 12.70 1.30
C GLY A 94 34.61 11.63 0.51
N THR A 95 35.26 11.14 -0.54
CA THR A 95 34.94 9.86 -1.18
C THR A 95 35.05 8.78 -0.11
N LEU A 96 33.91 8.30 0.38
CA LEU A 96 33.85 7.04 1.11
C LEU A 96 33.67 5.95 0.06
N ASP A 97 34.80 5.41 -0.38
CA ASP A 97 34.87 4.01 -0.82
C ASP A 97 34.45 3.17 0.40
N ALA A 98 33.16 2.90 0.50
CA ALA A 98 32.67 1.81 1.32
C ALA A 98 32.90 0.54 0.49
N GLU A 99 33.79 -0.32 0.96
CA GLU A 99 33.89 -1.71 0.52
C GLU A 99 32.48 -2.32 0.67
N GLU A 100 31.78 -2.46 -0.46
CA GLU A 100 30.48 -3.13 -0.54
C GLU A 100 30.77 -4.62 -0.36
N ASP A 101 30.49 -5.13 0.84
CA ASP A 101 30.46 -6.56 1.15
C ASP A 101 29.47 -7.24 0.19
N ASP A 102 29.99 -8.13 -0.65
CA ASP A 102 29.27 -8.93 -1.64
C ASP A 102 28.44 -10.02 -0.92
N GLU A 103 27.37 -9.60 -0.25
CA GLU A 103 26.24 -10.51 -0.04
C GLU A 103 25.34 -10.43 -1.29
N ASP A 104 25.21 -11.56 -1.99
CA ASP A 104 24.43 -11.81 -3.22
C ASP A 104 22.92 -11.48 -3.11
N THR A 105 22.49 -10.83 -2.02
CA THR A 105 21.12 -10.39 -1.83
C THR A 105 21.02 -8.92 -2.19
N ALA A 106 20.36 -8.64 -3.32
CA ALA A 106 20.21 -7.30 -3.81
C ALA A 106 19.48 -6.41 -2.78
N LYS A 107 20.16 -5.42 -2.20
CA LYS A 107 19.61 -4.54 -1.16
C LYS A 107 18.30 -3.87 -1.64
N PRO A 108 17.33 -3.59 -0.74
CA PRO A 108 16.13 -2.82 -1.08
C PRO A 108 16.48 -1.46 -1.70
N LEU A 109 15.60 -0.93 -2.55
CA LEU A 109 15.80 0.39 -3.15
C LEU A 109 15.87 1.48 -2.05
N PRO A 110 16.77 2.48 -2.18
CA PRO A 110 16.82 3.57 -1.22
C PRO A 110 15.49 4.34 -1.17
N ASP A 111 14.98 4.67 0.03
CA ASP A 111 13.70 5.42 0.23
C ASP A 111 13.59 6.67 -0.64
N ARG A 112 14.71 7.40 -0.77
CA ARG A 112 14.77 8.60 -1.60
C ARG A 112 14.53 8.28 -3.09
N LEU A 113 15.11 7.19 -3.59
CA LEU A 113 14.90 6.76 -4.97
C LEU A 113 13.44 6.34 -5.18
N ILE A 114 12.84 5.61 -4.23
CA ILE A 114 11.42 5.25 -4.30
C ILE A 114 10.54 6.51 -4.33
N THR A 115 10.81 7.50 -3.47
CA THR A 115 10.11 8.79 -3.45
C THR A 115 10.18 9.50 -4.80
N GLU A 116 11.36 9.51 -5.43
CA GLU A 116 11.58 10.17 -6.72
C GLU A 116 10.91 9.41 -7.89
N LEU A 117 10.97 8.07 -7.91
CA LEU A 117 10.26 7.24 -8.88
C LEU A 117 8.74 7.40 -8.76
N THR A 118 8.22 7.35 -7.55
CA THR A 118 6.78 7.52 -7.28
C THR A 118 6.29 8.95 -7.57
N ALA A 119 7.17 9.96 -7.52
CA ALA A 119 6.87 11.30 -8.04
C ALA A 119 6.67 11.31 -9.57
N HIS A 120 7.51 10.60 -10.33
CA HIS A 120 7.28 10.41 -11.78
C HIS A 120 5.94 9.74 -12.05
N ARG A 121 5.63 8.64 -11.34
CA ARG A 121 4.35 7.93 -11.46
C ARG A 121 3.16 8.84 -11.16
N THR A 122 3.25 9.62 -10.09
CA THR A 122 2.19 10.58 -9.72
C THR A 122 1.96 11.59 -10.82
N LEU A 123 3.02 12.17 -11.38
CA LEU A 123 2.89 13.17 -12.44
C LEU A 123 2.28 12.59 -13.72
N ALA A 124 2.71 11.38 -14.11
CA ALA A 124 2.14 10.68 -15.26
C ALA A 124 0.66 10.33 -15.03
N LEU A 125 0.29 9.89 -13.82
CA LEU A 125 -1.09 9.59 -13.45
C LEU A 125 -1.98 10.84 -13.46
N ARG A 126 -1.45 12.00 -13.07
CA ARG A 126 -2.16 13.28 -13.18
C ARG A 126 -2.49 13.60 -14.63
N ASP A 127 -1.49 13.50 -15.48
CA ASP A 127 -1.62 13.79 -16.90
C ASP A 127 -2.69 12.89 -17.54
N ALA A 128 -2.57 11.57 -17.32
CA ALA A 128 -3.53 10.58 -17.80
C ALA A 128 -4.96 10.79 -17.25
N LEU A 129 -5.12 11.07 -15.96
CA LEU A 129 -6.44 11.31 -15.38
C LEU A 129 -7.11 12.55 -15.96
N ALA A 130 -6.35 13.63 -16.19
CA ALA A 130 -6.86 14.86 -16.76
C ALA A 130 -7.26 14.74 -18.25
N GLU A 131 -6.89 13.65 -18.94
CA GLU A 131 -7.37 13.32 -20.29
C GLU A 131 -8.62 12.43 -20.28
N ASN A 132 -9.05 11.94 -19.11
CA ASN A 132 -10.13 10.98 -18.96
C ASN A 132 -11.26 11.52 -18.04
N PRO A 133 -12.17 12.38 -18.53
CA PRO A 133 -13.18 13.03 -17.70
C PRO A 133 -14.16 12.12 -16.96
N ALA A 134 -14.59 11.03 -17.59
CA ALA A 134 -15.48 10.05 -16.95
C ALA A 134 -14.81 9.36 -15.74
N ILE A 135 -13.53 9.00 -15.87
CA ILE A 135 -12.76 8.39 -14.78
C ILE A 135 -12.45 9.40 -13.68
N ALA A 136 -12.17 10.66 -14.04
CA ALA A 136 -12.00 11.74 -13.05
C ALA A 136 -13.28 11.97 -12.24
N PHE A 137 -14.45 11.96 -12.88
CA PHE A 137 -15.73 12.05 -12.18
C PHE A 137 -15.93 10.87 -11.23
N GLN A 138 -15.68 9.65 -11.70
CA GLN A 138 -15.76 8.46 -10.86
C GLN A 138 -14.81 8.53 -9.65
N ALA A 139 -13.56 8.97 -9.85
CA ALA A 139 -12.57 9.07 -8.78
C ALA A 139 -12.98 10.10 -7.69
N VAL A 140 -13.51 11.26 -8.09
CA VAL A 140 -14.01 12.27 -7.15
C VAL A 140 -15.28 11.78 -6.45
N LEU A 141 -16.21 11.17 -7.18
CA LEU A 141 -17.42 10.58 -6.61
C LEU A 141 -17.07 9.48 -5.61
N HIS A 142 -16.12 8.60 -5.92
CA HIS A 142 -15.62 7.58 -5.01
C HIS A 142 -15.09 8.20 -3.71
N ASN A 143 -14.30 9.27 -3.81
CA ASN A 143 -13.83 10.01 -2.62
C ASN A 143 -14.98 10.63 -1.82
N PHE A 144 -16.01 11.17 -2.48
CA PHE A 144 -17.20 11.68 -1.80
C PHE A 144 -17.97 10.57 -1.09
N VAL A 145 -18.14 9.41 -1.73
CA VAL A 145 -18.82 8.25 -1.14
C VAL A 145 -18.05 7.70 0.05
N LEU A 146 -16.72 7.55 -0.04
CA LEU A 146 -15.87 7.18 1.08
C LEU A 146 -16.04 8.13 2.27
N THR A 147 -16.00 9.44 2.01
CA THR A 147 -16.15 10.46 3.07
C THR A 147 -17.55 10.45 3.69
N ALA A 148 -18.60 10.29 2.87
CA ALA A 148 -19.98 10.39 3.31
C ALA A 148 -20.50 9.12 4.01
N PHE A 149 -20.07 7.94 3.56
CA PHE A 149 -20.65 6.65 3.98
C PHE A 149 -19.67 5.76 4.76
N TYR A 150 -18.36 5.98 4.67
CA TYR A 150 -17.34 5.19 5.36
C TYR A 150 -16.69 6.04 6.48
N ARG A 151 -17.51 6.37 7.48
CA ARG A 151 -17.30 7.33 8.59
C ARG A 151 -15.96 7.24 9.34
N PHE A 152 -15.29 6.08 9.37
CA PHE A 152 -13.99 5.92 10.03
C PHE A 152 -12.79 6.31 9.14
N ALA A 153 -13.03 6.69 7.87
CA ALA A 153 -11.98 7.03 6.91
C ALA A 153 -11.56 8.52 6.94
N SER A 154 -12.36 9.45 7.48
CA SER A 154 -11.93 10.80 7.87
C SER A 154 -13.05 11.58 8.55
N SER A 155 -12.66 12.38 9.54
CA SER A 155 -13.51 13.13 10.46
C SER A 155 -14.32 14.26 9.81
N GLY A 156 -15.65 14.15 9.91
CA GLY A 156 -16.61 15.22 10.22
C GLY A 156 -16.81 16.36 9.22
N ASN A 157 -17.85 16.29 8.38
CA ASN A 157 -18.18 17.37 7.46
C ASN A 157 -19.70 17.56 7.32
N CYS A 158 -20.15 18.82 7.22
CA CYS A 158 -21.28 19.22 6.37
C CYS A 158 -20.73 19.82 5.05
N LEU A 159 -19.92 19.00 4.39
CA LEU A 159 -19.09 19.19 3.20
C LEU A 159 -17.82 20.07 3.38
N GLU A 160 -16.64 19.44 3.31
CA GLU A 160 -15.38 20.12 3.02
C GLU A 160 -14.63 19.36 1.92
N ILE A 161 -14.33 20.04 0.80
CA ILE A 161 -13.56 19.51 -0.34
C ILE A 161 -12.35 20.42 -0.55
N GLY A 162 -11.17 19.93 -0.22
CA GLY A 162 -9.90 20.62 -0.48
C GLY A 162 -9.14 19.95 -1.62
N LEU A 163 -8.85 20.69 -2.70
CA LEU A 163 -7.88 20.25 -3.70
C LEU A 163 -6.46 20.42 -3.11
N ARG A 164 -5.96 19.39 -2.42
CA ARG A 164 -4.57 19.38 -2.01
C ARG A 164 -3.72 18.87 -3.16
N THR A 165 -3.01 19.79 -3.80
CA THR A 165 -1.93 19.41 -4.71
C THR A 165 -0.75 18.94 -3.86
N PRO A 166 -0.39 17.65 -3.80
CA PRO A 166 0.82 17.24 -3.11
C PRO A 166 2.03 17.96 -3.71
N THR A 167 2.85 18.51 -2.82
CA THR A 167 4.17 19.02 -3.13
C THR A 167 5.10 17.83 -3.27
N PHE A 168 5.91 17.78 -4.32
CA PHE A 168 6.97 16.77 -4.46
C PHE A 168 8.20 17.20 -3.64
N PRO A 169 8.47 16.59 -2.46
CA PRO A 169 9.52 17.07 -1.56
C PRO A 169 10.93 16.81 -2.12
N ALA A 170 11.10 15.74 -2.89
CA ALA A 170 12.29 15.46 -3.70
C ALA A 170 11.92 15.57 -5.18
N GLN A 171 12.51 16.52 -5.89
CA GLN A 171 12.35 16.61 -7.34
C GLN A 171 13.34 15.67 -8.01
N ALA A 172 12.82 14.59 -8.60
CA ALA A 172 13.63 13.65 -9.37
C ALA A 172 14.32 14.38 -10.53
N PRO A 173 15.57 14.04 -10.86
CA PRO A 173 16.24 14.58 -12.05
C PRO A 173 15.38 14.41 -13.31
N GLY A 174 15.16 15.50 -14.06
CA GLY A 174 14.38 15.47 -15.30
C GLY A 174 12.86 15.44 -15.12
N LEU A 175 12.32 15.49 -13.89
CA LEU A 175 10.87 15.41 -13.63
C LEU A 175 10.10 16.56 -14.29
N ARG A 176 10.61 17.79 -14.23
CA ARG A 176 9.97 18.98 -14.83
C ARG A 176 10.05 18.97 -16.35
N GLU A 177 11.07 18.31 -16.90
CA GLU A 177 11.34 18.23 -18.33
C GLU A 177 10.59 17.07 -19.00
N SER A 178 9.99 16.19 -18.20
CA SER A 178 9.19 15.05 -18.66
C SER A 178 8.03 15.47 -19.57
N ALA A 179 7.62 14.57 -20.45
CA ALA A 179 6.48 14.81 -21.35
C ALA A 179 5.21 15.17 -20.58
N SER A 180 4.91 14.41 -19.51
CA SER A 180 3.75 14.67 -18.65
C SER A 180 3.80 16.01 -17.92
N ALA A 181 4.97 16.46 -17.43
CA ALA A 181 5.09 17.80 -16.84
C ALA A 181 4.69 18.89 -17.85
N LYS A 182 5.25 18.81 -19.06
CA LYS A 182 4.99 19.78 -20.12
C LYS A 182 3.55 19.75 -20.60
N ALA A 183 2.96 18.55 -20.70
CA ALA A 183 1.57 18.37 -21.09
C ALA A 183 0.62 18.99 -20.05
N VAL A 184 0.84 18.73 -18.76
CA VAL A 184 0.04 19.31 -17.66
C VAL A 184 0.17 20.83 -17.62
N GLU A 185 1.39 21.37 -17.77
CA GLU A 185 1.62 22.82 -17.81
C GLU A 185 0.93 23.47 -19.02
N ALA A 186 1.10 22.91 -20.22
CA ALA A 186 0.43 23.40 -21.43
C ALA A 186 -1.10 23.36 -21.29
N ARG A 187 -1.65 22.27 -20.74
CA ARG A 187 -3.09 22.13 -20.47
C ARG A 187 -3.55 23.18 -19.47
N HIS A 188 -2.79 23.42 -18.40
CA HIS A 188 -3.10 24.43 -17.40
C HIS A 188 -3.11 25.85 -17.99
N GLU A 189 -2.07 26.23 -18.74
CA GLU A 189 -2.02 27.55 -19.38
C GLU A 189 -3.13 27.72 -20.43
N SER A 190 -3.51 26.65 -21.15
CA SER A 190 -4.64 26.69 -22.09
C SER A 190 -5.98 26.98 -21.39
N TRP A 191 -6.21 26.39 -20.21
CA TRP A 191 -7.40 26.65 -19.41
C TRP A 191 -7.37 28.04 -18.79
N LYS A 192 -6.24 28.43 -18.22
CA LYS A 192 -6.03 29.76 -17.64
C LYS A 192 -6.26 30.89 -18.65
N ALA A 193 -5.93 30.69 -19.93
CA ALA A 193 -6.21 31.65 -20.99
C ALA A 193 -7.71 31.76 -21.35
N ARG A 194 -8.50 30.72 -21.09
CA ARG A 194 -9.96 30.67 -21.36
C ARG A 194 -10.80 31.12 -20.16
N LEU A 195 -10.28 30.97 -18.95
CA LEU A 195 -10.95 31.36 -17.72
C LEU A 195 -10.88 32.89 -17.51
N PRO A 196 -11.90 33.49 -16.88
CA PRO A 196 -11.90 34.91 -16.59
C PRO A 196 -10.80 35.26 -15.58
N ARG A 197 -10.33 36.52 -15.65
CA ARG A 197 -9.33 37.03 -14.69
C ARG A 197 -9.92 37.35 -13.32
N SER A 198 -11.21 37.65 -13.28
CA SER A 198 -11.97 37.98 -12.07
C SER A 198 -12.74 36.75 -11.62
N GLU A 199 -12.59 36.39 -10.34
CA GLU A 199 -13.31 35.27 -9.73
C GLU A 199 -14.83 35.48 -9.74
N ASN A 200 -15.29 36.74 -9.71
CA ASN A 200 -16.71 37.08 -9.75
C ASN A 200 -17.39 36.65 -11.08
N ASP A 201 -16.62 36.60 -12.17
CA ASP A 201 -17.13 36.22 -13.49
C ASP A 201 -17.04 34.70 -13.74
N LEU A 202 -16.41 33.95 -12.82
CA LEU A 202 -16.11 32.53 -13.01
C LEU A 202 -17.37 31.69 -13.10
N TRP A 203 -18.38 31.97 -12.29
CA TRP A 203 -19.63 31.21 -12.29
C TRP A 203 -20.33 31.25 -13.66
N ASP A 204 -20.46 32.45 -14.22
CA ASP A 204 -21.06 32.66 -15.54
C ASP A 204 -20.22 32.03 -16.64
N ALA A 205 -18.89 32.17 -16.56
CA ALA A 205 -17.96 31.55 -17.51
C ALA A 205 -18.06 30.01 -17.50
N LEU A 206 -18.14 29.38 -16.33
CA LEU A 206 -18.31 27.93 -16.19
C LEU A 206 -19.67 27.47 -16.69
N THR A 207 -20.73 28.24 -16.43
CA THR A 207 -22.09 27.95 -16.89
C THR A 207 -22.20 28.02 -18.42
N ALA A 208 -21.41 28.90 -19.05
CA ALA A 208 -21.37 29.05 -20.50
C ALA A 208 -20.58 27.96 -21.23
N LEU A 209 -19.77 27.16 -20.51
CA LEU A 209 -19.07 26.01 -21.11
C LEU A 209 -20.07 24.90 -21.45
N ASP A 210 -19.87 24.24 -22.58
CA ASP A 210 -20.60 23.00 -22.87
C ASP A 210 -20.19 21.87 -21.92
N GLY A 211 -21.00 20.81 -21.87
CA GLY A 211 -20.75 19.68 -20.96
C GLY A 211 -19.40 18.99 -21.17
N GLY A 212 -18.89 18.98 -22.40
CA GLY A 212 -17.57 18.42 -22.70
C GLY A 212 -16.45 19.26 -22.10
N ALA A 213 -16.48 20.58 -22.30
CA ALA A 213 -15.52 21.51 -21.74
C ALA A 213 -15.59 21.56 -20.21
N GLN A 214 -16.79 21.50 -19.62
CA GLN A 214 -16.95 21.38 -18.17
C GLN A 214 -16.31 20.10 -17.64
N ALA A 215 -16.56 18.96 -18.29
CA ALA A 215 -15.99 17.68 -17.90
C ALA A 215 -14.46 17.67 -18.03
N SER A 216 -13.91 18.22 -19.11
CA SER A 216 -12.45 18.35 -19.29
C SER A 216 -11.79 19.28 -18.26
N LEU A 217 -12.42 20.41 -17.93
CA LEU A 217 -11.91 21.31 -16.89
C LEU A 217 -11.98 20.64 -15.50
N PHE A 218 -13.10 20.00 -15.19
CA PHE A 218 -13.26 19.21 -13.97
C PHE A 218 -12.17 18.15 -13.83
N SER A 219 -11.91 17.40 -14.90
CA SER A 219 -10.88 16.37 -14.96
C SER A 219 -9.48 16.94 -14.72
N HIS A 220 -9.15 18.06 -15.36
CA HIS A 220 -7.92 18.81 -15.12
C HIS A 220 -7.77 19.23 -13.66
N CYS A 221 -8.81 19.82 -13.07
CA CYS A 221 -8.81 20.21 -11.65
C CYS A 221 -8.66 19.00 -10.71
N ALA A 222 -9.42 17.94 -10.94
CA ALA A 222 -9.38 16.72 -10.14
C ALA A 222 -8.00 16.05 -10.17
N SER A 223 -7.31 16.10 -11.31
CA SER A 223 -5.98 15.51 -11.44
C SER A 223 -4.98 16.04 -10.41
N PHE A 224 -5.04 17.33 -10.05
CA PHE A 224 -4.13 17.89 -9.06
C PHE A 224 -4.27 17.23 -7.67
N ALA A 225 -5.41 16.60 -7.37
CA ALA A 225 -5.62 15.86 -6.13
C ALA A 225 -4.83 14.54 -6.05
N VAL A 226 -4.38 14.00 -7.20
CA VAL A 226 -3.68 12.72 -7.25
C VAL A 226 -2.36 12.82 -6.48
N ASN A 227 -2.19 11.92 -5.51
CA ASN A 227 -0.97 11.72 -4.74
C ASN A 227 -0.61 10.23 -4.73
N ALA A 228 0.35 9.83 -5.57
CA ALA A 228 0.90 8.48 -5.60
C ALA A 228 2.38 8.47 -5.18
N VAL A 229 2.81 9.45 -4.38
CA VAL A 229 4.20 9.59 -3.91
C VAL A 229 4.42 8.70 -2.70
N TYR A 230 5.54 7.99 -2.64
CA TYR A 230 5.97 7.29 -1.43
C TYR A 230 6.56 8.28 -0.42
N GLU A 231 6.15 8.17 0.84
CA GLU A 231 6.70 8.97 1.94
C GLU A 231 7.11 8.03 3.08
N PRO A 232 8.39 8.00 3.50
CA PRO A 232 8.81 7.08 4.56
C PRO A 232 8.22 7.48 5.91
N ALA A 233 7.68 6.50 6.62
CA ALA A 233 7.08 6.64 7.95
C ALA A 233 8.14 6.73 9.07
N ASN A 234 9.03 7.71 8.97
CA ASN A 234 10.14 7.91 9.89
C ASN A 234 9.72 8.75 11.12
N ARG A 235 10.56 8.78 12.16
CA ARG A 235 10.32 9.54 13.42
C ARG A 235 9.92 11.01 13.21
N TYR A 236 10.39 11.63 12.12
CA TYR A 236 10.06 13.01 11.75
C TYR A 236 8.71 13.17 11.03
N ASN A 237 8.18 12.10 10.45
CA ASN A 237 6.94 12.08 9.68
C ASN A 237 5.80 11.33 10.39
N GLN A 238 6.04 10.63 11.50
CA GLN A 238 5.08 9.76 12.19
C GLN A 238 3.73 10.41 12.52
N SER A 239 3.69 11.72 12.79
CA SER A 239 2.44 12.44 13.08
C SER A 239 1.61 12.83 11.85
N ARG A 240 2.15 12.69 10.64
CA ARG A 240 1.49 13.02 9.35
C ARG A 240 1.32 11.79 8.45
N VAL A 241 2.38 10.98 8.44
CA VAL A 241 2.75 9.77 7.70
C VAL A 241 2.59 8.44 8.43
N SER A 242 1.52 7.65 8.28
CA SER A 242 1.54 6.24 8.74
C SER A 242 1.97 5.30 7.61
N ALA A 243 2.75 4.26 7.90
CA ALA A 243 3.19 3.28 6.88
C ALA A 243 1.99 2.61 6.19
N HIS A 244 0.96 2.25 6.98
CA HIS A 244 -0.29 1.71 6.47
C HIS A 244 -1.04 2.70 5.55
N GLY A 245 -1.07 3.99 5.91
CA GLY A 245 -1.69 5.03 5.09
C GLY A 245 -0.97 5.26 3.77
N VAL A 246 0.37 5.22 3.76
CA VAL A 246 1.17 5.33 2.52
C VAL A 246 0.93 4.13 1.62
N ARG A 247 0.93 2.90 2.17
CA ARG A 247 0.63 1.69 1.41
C ARG A 247 -0.77 1.76 0.79
N THR A 248 -1.79 2.03 1.61
CA THR A 248 -3.18 2.14 1.14
C THR A 248 -3.32 3.19 0.03
N ARG A 249 -2.63 4.34 0.16
CA ARG A 249 -2.60 5.38 -0.88
C ARG A 249 -2.01 4.88 -2.19
N LEU A 250 -0.91 4.13 -2.14
CA LEU A 250 -0.28 3.55 -3.33
C LEU A 250 -1.18 2.47 -3.97
N ASP A 251 -1.82 1.62 -3.17
CA ASP A 251 -2.76 0.61 -3.66
C ASP A 251 -3.95 1.26 -4.40
N GLN A 252 -4.49 2.37 -3.85
CA GLN A 252 -5.55 3.15 -4.52
C GLN A 252 -5.05 3.86 -5.78
N ALA A 253 -3.80 4.32 -5.79
CA ALA A 253 -3.20 4.87 -7.00
C ALA A 253 -3.09 3.83 -8.12
N ASP A 254 -2.86 2.56 -7.79
CA ASP A 254 -2.82 1.47 -8.76
C ASP A 254 -4.19 1.19 -9.39
N VAL A 255 -5.27 1.24 -8.59
CA VAL A 255 -6.65 1.17 -9.10
C VAL A 255 -6.90 2.29 -10.11
N LEU A 256 -6.51 3.52 -9.76
CA LEU A 256 -6.68 4.68 -10.63
C LEU A 256 -5.82 4.57 -11.89
N ALA A 257 -4.58 4.11 -11.78
CA ALA A 257 -3.67 3.90 -12.89
C ALA A 257 -4.22 2.87 -13.90
N ARG A 258 -4.80 1.76 -13.42
CA ARG A 258 -5.53 0.81 -14.30
C ARG A 258 -6.72 1.45 -14.99
N ALA A 259 -7.54 2.19 -14.24
CA ALA A 259 -8.76 2.81 -14.76
C ALA A 259 -8.49 3.83 -15.88
N VAL A 260 -7.35 4.55 -15.83
CA VAL A 260 -6.94 5.50 -16.88
C VAL A 260 -6.02 4.87 -17.93
N GLY A 261 -5.67 3.59 -17.80
CA GLY A 261 -4.74 2.90 -18.71
C GLY A 261 -3.32 3.47 -18.68
N LEU A 262 -2.83 3.92 -17.51
CA LEU A 262 -1.48 4.48 -17.37
C LEU A 262 -0.42 3.40 -17.64
N ASP A 263 0.45 3.65 -18.61
CA ASP A 263 1.64 2.84 -18.88
C ASP A 263 2.88 3.73 -18.81
N MET A 264 3.76 3.44 -17.83
CA MET A 264 4.97 4.23 -17.59
C MET A 264 5.97 4.16 -18.75
N VAL A 265 5.97 3.09 -19.55
CA VAL A 265 6.80 2.97 -20.76
C VAL A 265 6.26 3.88 -21.86
N GLN A 266 4.93 3.87 -22.08
CA GLN A 266 4.30 4.70 -23.12
C GLN A 266 4.42 6.20 -22.86
N VAL A 267 4.38 6.63 -21.60
CA VAL A 267 4.66 8.03 -21.23
C VAL A 267 6.14 8.41 -21.35
N GLY A 268 6.99 7.46 -21.78
CA GLY A 268 8.38 7.69 -22.16
C GLY A 268 9.39 7.51 -21.02
N TRP A 269 9.01 6.91 -19.89
CA TRP A 269 9.97 6.60 -18.83
C TRP A 269 10.86 5.44 -19.26
N ARG A 270 12.16 5.56 -19.01
CA ARG A 270 13.16 4.50 -19.22
C ARG A 270 14.26 4.60 -18.16
N PRO A 271 14.88 3.48 -17.76
CA PRO A 271 15.97 3.52 -16.79
C PRO A 271 17.22 4.15 -17.45
N THR A 272 17.81 5.14 -16.77
CA THR A 272 19.07 5.78 -17.16
C THR A 272 20.04 5.77 -15.99
N VAL A 273 21.31 6.04 -16.26
CA VAL A 273 22.35 6.24 -15.24
C VAL A 273 21.91 7.30 -14.24
N ASP A 274 21.38 8.42 -14.71
CA ASP A 274 21.02 9.55 -13.85
C ASP A 274 19.78 9.29 -12.98
N ASN A 275 18.78 8.57 -13.51
CA ASN A 275 17.50 8.42 -12.83
C ASN A 275 17.40 7.16 -11.95
N TYR A 276 18.11 6.08 -12.29
CA TYR A 276 17.98 4.78 -11.62
C TYR A 276 19.30 4.01 -11.55
N LEU A 277 19.93 3.69 -12.69
CA LEU A 277 21.03 2.72 -12.78
C LEU A 277 22.29 3.17 -12.04
N GLY A 278 22.59 4.46 -12.01
CA GLY A 278 23.70 5.02 -11.23
C GLY A 278 23.44 5.08 -9.71
N ARG A 279 22.20 4.83 -9.28
CA ARG A 279 21.73 5.05 -7.91
C ARG A 279 21.43 3.77 -7.14
N VAL A 280 21.40 2.63 -7.84
CA VAL A 280 21.22 1.30 -7.25
C VAL A 280 22.56 0.58 -7.11
N THR A 281 22.59 -0.55 -6.40
CA THR A 281 23.78 -1.38 -6.22
C THR A 281 24.07 -2.22 -7.47
N LYS A 282 25.31 -2.72 -7.64
CA LYS A 282 25.66 -3.59 -8.78
C LYS A 282 24.74 -4.81 -8.92
N PRO A 283 24.40 -5.55 -7.83
CA PRO A 283 23.47 -6.68 -7.95
C PRO A 283 22.10 -6.26 -8.50
N ARG A 284 21.58 -5.09 -8.12
CA ARG A 284 20.31 -4.57 -8.66
C ARG A 284 20.39 -4.17 -10.13
N ILE A 285 21.54 -3.67 -10.60
CA ILE A 285 21.75 -3.43 -12.04
C ILE A 285 21.73 -4.75 -12.81
N LEU A 286 22.42 -5.77 -12.31
CA LEU A 286 22.48 -7.09 -12.94
C LEU A 286 21.10 -7.76 -12.98
N GLU A 287 20.33 -7.66 -11.90
CA GLU A 287 18.96 -8.16 -11.84
C GLU A 287 18.05 -7.46 -12.84
N ALA A 288 18.11 -6.13 -12.96
CA ALA A 288 17.34 -5.39 -13.96
C ALA A 288 17.64 -5.85 -15.38
N VAL A 289 18.93 -6.03 -15.72
CA VAL A 289 19.37 -6.53 -17.03
C VAL A 289 18.96 -7.99 -17.24
N ARG A 290 19.05 -8.83 -16.20
CA ARG A 290 18.63 -10.23 -16.23
C ARG A 290 17.13 -10.36 -16.48
N GLU A 291 16.31 -9.60 -15.77
CA GLU A 291 14.85 -9.60 -15.97
C GLU A 291 14.48 -9.14 -17.39
N ALA A 292 15.15 -8.13 -17.92
CA ALA A 292 14.80 -7.53 -19.19
C ALA A 292 15.34 -8.27 -20.44
N LYS A 293 16.56 -8.81 -20.34
CA LYS A 293 17.35 -9.34 -21.47
C LYS A 293 17.90 -10.74 -21.25
N GLY A 294 17.73 -11.31 -20.06
CA GLY A 294 18.18 -12.66 -19.72
C GLY A 294 19.59 -12.72 -19.11
N GLU A 295 19.93 -13.90 -18.57
CA GLU A 295 21.17 -14.15 -17.83
C GLU A 295 22.44 -13.88 -18.64
N SER A 296 22.44 -14.25 -19.92
CA SER A 296 23.60 -14.04 -20.80
C SER A 296 23.98 -12.56 -20.92
N SER A 297 23.02 -11.65 -20.87
CA SER A 297 23.29 -10.21 -20.93
C SER A 297 23.81 -9.67 -19.61
N ALA A 298 23.39 -10.22 -18.46
CA ALA A 298 23.92 -9.84 -17.16
C ALA A 298 25.41 -10.25 -17.02
N GLN A 299 25.78 -11.45 -17.48
CA GLN A 299 27.17 -11.93 -17.47
C GLN A 299 28.12 -11.10 -18.35
N LEU A 300 27.61 -10.38 -19.35
CA LEU A 300 28.44 -9.48 -20.17
C LEU A 300 28.91 -8.23 -19.40
N ILE A 301 28.24 -7.88 -18.29
CA ILE A 301 28.48 -6.63 -17.56
C ILE A 301 28.87 -6.83 -16.09
N ASP A 302 28.84 -8.07 -15.58
CA ASP A 302 29.09 -8.41 -14.16
C ASP A 302 30.46 -7.96 -13.62
N HIS A 303 31.50 -8.11 -14.43
CA HIS A 303 32.89 -7.79 -14.12
C HIS A 303 33.17 -6.28 -14.21
N LEU A 304 32.22 -5.48 -14.71
CA LEU A 304 32.42 -4.05 -14.86
C LEU A 304 32.40 -3.32 -13.50
N LYS A 305 33.11 -2.20 -13.45
CA LYS A 305 33.00 -1.25 -12.34
C LYS A 305 31.63 -0.58 -12.40
N LYS A 306 31.08 -0.18 -11.25
CA LYS A 306 29.69 0.30 -11.10
C LYS A 306 29.28 1.36 -12.13
N ALA A 307 30.13 2.37 -12.36
CA ALA A 307 29.85 3.45 -13.31
C ALA A 307 29.77 2.95 -14.77
N GLU A 308 30.64 2.02 -15.18
CA GLU A 308 30.64 1.46 -16.53
C GLU A 308 29.52 0.41 -16.69
N MET A 309 29.26 -0.37 -15.64
CA MET A 309 28.11 -1.28 -15.57
C MET A 309 26.79 -0.53 -15.76
N ALA A 310 26.61 0.62 -15.09
CA ALA A 310 25.39 1.43 -15.22
C ALA A 310 25.19 1.97 -16.64
N LYS A 311 26.26 2.42 -17.31
CA LYS A 311 26.20 2.91 -18.71
C LYS A 311 25.87 1.79 -19.69
N GLU A 312 26.51 0.63 -19.55
CA GLU A 312 26.23 -0.50 -20.44
C GLU A 312 24.85 -1.08 -20.18
N ALA A 313 24.41 -1.12 -18.92
CA ALA A 313 23.04 -1.49 -18.57
C ALA A 313 22.01 -0.53 -19.18
N GLU A 314 22.26 0.80 -19.23
CA GLU A 314 21.38 1.75 -19.91
C GLU A 314 21.24 1.39 -21.39
N ARG A 315 22.34 1.07 -22.07
CA ARG A 315 22.34 0.65 -23.48
C ARG A 315 21.59 -0.68 -23.69
N LEU A 316 21.75 -1.63 -22.77
CA LEU A 316 21.08 -2.93 -22.86
C LEU A 316 19.58 -2.83 -22.57
N LEU A 317 19.17 -1.98 -21.63
CA LEU A 317 17.78 -1.80 -21.24
C LEU A 317 17.01 -0.87 -22.18
N ASP A 318 17.69 -0.12 -23.04
CA ASP A 318 17.03 0.74 -24.02
C ASP A 318 16.06 -0.07 -24.92
N GLY A 319 14.87 0.49 -25.10
CA GLY A 319 13.77 -0.16 -25.83
C GLY A 319 13.25 -1.48 -25.26
N SER A 320 13.70 -1.92 -24.06
CA SER A 320 13.24 -3.18 -23.45
C SER A 320 11.83 -3.11 -22.85
N GLY A 321 11.34 -1.90 -22.56
CA GLY A 321 10.11 -1.71 -21.78
C GLY A 321 10.26 -2.07 -20.30
N TRP A 322 11.48 -2.38 -19.82
CA TRP A 322 11.69 -2.70 -18.42
C TRP A 322 11.47 -1.48 -17.52
N LEU A 323 10.77 -1.73 -16.40
CA LEU A 323 10.48 -0.74 -15.36
C LEU A 323 10.96 -1.27 -14.00
N PRO A 324 11.45 -0.41 -13.09
CA PRO A 324 11.68 -0.79 -11.71
C PRO A 324 10.36 -1.02 -10.97
N GLU A 325 10.38 -1.86 -9.94
CA GLU A 325 9.18 -2.28 -9.19
C GLU A 325 8.21 -1.13 -8.83
N PRO A 326 8.64 0.03 -8.29
CA PRO A 326 7.71 1.11 -7.92
C PRO A 326 6.96 1.76 -9.10
N LEU A 327 7.38 1.50 -10.34
CA LEU A 327 6.74 1.99 -11.56
C LEU A 327 5.91 0.92 -12.28
N ARG A 328 6.00 -0.34 -11.84
CA ARG A 328 5.18 -1.42 -12.37
C ARG A 328 3.75 -1.27 -11.86
N LEU A 329 2.77 -1.55 -12.71
CA LEU A 329 1.43 -1.86 -12.26
C LEU A 329 1.40 -3.34 -11.89
N VAL A 330 1.07 -3.62 -10.63
CA VAL A 330 0.74 -5.00 -10.25
C VAL A 330 -0.67 -5.27 -10.76
N ASP A 331 -0.79 -6.26 -11.63
CA ASP A 331 -2.08 -6.77 -12.07
C ASP A 331 -2.59 -7.72 -10.96
N PRO A 332 -3.70 -7.39 -10.27
CA PRO A 332 -4.25 -8.26 -9.23
C PRO A 332 -4.79 -9.59 -9.79
N ASP A 333 -5.04 -9.67 -11.10
CA ASP A 333 -5.50 -10.89 -11.78
C ASP A 333 -4.36 -11.69 -12.44
N ALA A 334 -3.13 -11.17 -12.42
CA ALA A 334 -1.97 -11.95 -12.83
C ALA A 334 -1.67 -12.98 -11.75
N ALA A 335 -1.98 -14.25 -12.05
CA ALA A 335 -1.62 -15.37 -11.19
C ALA A 335 -0.14 -15.27 -10.79
N PRO A 336 0.21 -15.51 -9.51
CA PRO A 336 1.60 -15.50 -9.10
C PRO A 336 2.34 -16.51 -9.98
N VAL A 337 3.38 -16.06 -10.67
CA VAL A 337 4.31 -16.95 -11.34
C VAL A 337 4.95 -17.76 -10.23
N ALA A 338 4.41 -18.96 -9.99
CA ALA A 338 4.94 -19.90 -9.03
C ALA A 338 6.41 -20.11 -9.41
N GLN A 339 7.33 -19.66 -8.54
CA GLN A 339 8.65 -20.23 -8.52
C GLN A 339 8.45 -21.73 -8.34
N GLU A 340 8.83 -22.52 -9.34
CA GLU A 340 8.98 -23.97 -9.22
C GLU A 340 10.09 -24.27 -8.19
N GLY A 341 9.75 -24.13 -6.91
CA GLY A 341 10.42 -24.75 -5.78
C GLY A 341 9.52 -25.89 -5.35
N GLY A 342 9.83 -27.10 -5.82
CA GLY A 342 9.01 -28.29 -5.61
C GLY A 342 8.67 -28.52 -4.14
N ALA A 343 7.38 -28.35 -3.80
CA ALA A 343 6.82 -28.98 -2.63
C ALA A 343 6.71 -30.48 -2.95
N GLY A 344 7.65 -31.26 -2.42
CA GLY A 344 7.58 -32.73 -2.46
C GLY A 344 6.29 -33.24 -1.80
N PRO A 345 5.86 -34.47 -2.13
CA PRO A 345 4.61 -35.01 -1.61
C PRO A 345 4.66 -35.12 -0.09
N LEU A 346 3.50 -34.89 0.54
CA LEU A 346 3.29 -34.93 1.98
C LEU A 346 3.78 -36.26 2.58
N PRO A 347 4.29 -36.26 3.84
CA PRO A 347 4.81 -37.46 4.48
C PRO A 347 3.76 -38.58 4.60
N GLU A 348 4.22 -39.81 4.36
CA GLU A 348 3.49 -41.09 4.33
C GLU A 348 2.72 -41.43 5.64
N PHE A 349 2.86 -40.63 6.70
CA PHE A 349 2.09 -40.78 7.94
C PHE A 349 0.62 -40.32 7.82
N LEU A 350 0.28 -39.54 6.79
CA LEU A 350 -1.10 -39.09 6.53
C LEU A 350 -1.79 -39.85 5.39
N ALA A 351 -1.13 -40.87 4.84
CA ALA A 351 -1.72 -41.77 3.84
C ALA A 351 -1.93 -43.15 4.50
N ASP A 352 -3.12 -43.70 4.27
CA ASP A 352 -3.68 -44.96 4.79
C ASP A 352 -4.37 -44.83 6.16
N GLU A 353 -5.58 -45.36 6.36
CA GLU A 353 -6.10 -46.61 5.81
C GLU A 353 -7.52 -46.43 5.21
N GLU A 354 -7.63 -46.64 3.90
CA GLU A 354 -8.82 -47.32 3.36
C GLU A 354 -8.81 -48.74 3.89
N ASP A 355 -9.96 -49.26 4.32
CA ASP A 355 -10.12 -50.71 4.32
C ASP A 355 -11.50 -51.17 3.88
N SER A 356 -11.45 -52.13 2.96
CA SER A 356 -12.48 -53.06 2.49
C SER A 356 -13.53 -52.61 1.47
N GLU A 357 -13.06 -52.54 0.22
CA GLU A 357 -13.46 -53.44 -0.88
C GLU A 357 -14.82 -54.17 -0.77
N ASN A 358 -15.73 -53.97 -1.75
CA ASN A 358 -15.86 -54.90 -2.88
C ASN A 358 -17.08 -54.59 -3.79
N VAL A 359 -16.77 -54.24 -5.05
CA VAL A 359 -17.18 -54.93 -6.29
C VAL A 359 -18.66 -55.33 -6.46
N SER A 360 -19.38 -54.68 -7.39
CA SER A 360 -19.59 -55.16 -8.79
C SER A 360 -20.75 -54.44 -9.50
N ASP A 361 -20.51 -54.22 -10.81
CA ASP A 361 -21.44 -54.03 -11.94
C ASP A 361 -22.92 -54.35 -11.69
N ASP A 362 -23.83 -53.48 -12.14
CA ASP A 362 -24.34 -53.49 -13.53
C ASP A 362 -25.48 -52.46 -13.66
N ASP A 363 -25.41 -51.60 -14.67
CA ASP A 363 -26.55 -50.79 -15.15
C ASP A 363 -27.45 -51.70 -16.01
N PRO A 364 -28.79 -51.57 -15.96
CA PRO A 364 -29.38 -50.92 -17.11
C PRO A 364 -30.64 -50.08 -16.84
N ARG A 365 -30.64 -48.92 -17.50
CA ARG A 365 -31.70 -48.36 -18.37
C ARG A 365 -32.91 -47.69 -17.71
N GLN A 366 -32.91 -46.37 -17.85
CA GLN A 366 -33.80 -45.62 -18.75
C GLN A 366 -35.31 -45.93 -18.68
N LEU A 367 -36.11 -44.92 -18.33
CA LEU A 367 -37.15 -44.32 -19.19
C LEU A 367 -37.94 -43.23 -18.42
N ASP A 368 -37.94 -42.03 -19.02
CA ASP A 368 -39.04 -41.06 -19.18
C ASP A 368 -40.23 -41.09 -18.20
N ALA A 369 -40.59 -39.92 -17.66
CA ALA A 369 -41.60 -39.05 -18.28
C ALA A 369 -42.04 -37.93 -17.32
N ALA A 370 -42.34 -36.79 -17.94
CA ALA A 370 -42.94 -35.60 -17.36
C ALA A 370 -44.39 -35.82 -16.90
N GLU A 371 -44.83 -35.01 -15.93
CA GLU A 371 -45.94 -34.07 -16.13
C GLU A 371 -45.76 -32.83 -15.25
#